data_AF-E4TKU1-F1
#
_entry.id   AF-E4TKU1-F1
#
_cell.length_a   1.000
_cell.length_b   1.000
_cell.length_c   1.000
_cell.angle_alpha   90.00
_cell.angle_beta   90.00
_cell.angle_gamma   90.00
#
_symmetry.space_group_name_H-M   'P 1'
#
loop_
_entity.id
_entity.type
_entity.pdbx_description
1 polymer ?
#
loop_
_entity_poly.entity_id
_entity_poly.type
_entity_poly.pdbx_seq_one_letter_code
_entity_poly.pdbx_strand_id
1 'polypeptide(L)'
;MARTTKTYLESISVLGLTAGASLEEIKEAYRKLAKQYHPDVYKLDNGEKFKEISSAYYFLKKHPDPPLENEAYTPSAVTDYESRRKAYKARQRKKKANEAAQKAQMFEWLFAKVRLFVLVIFIFNSLLAVDYFLPLVFEEVHVLQMHTTKIMNRHGANDGSSRKDYSYEAELDNGLTFKFKQRELNKIDIDESLILGRSRIFNEAELLQDKNAKITVYNQYGVFRIFGLLIPASLSLVIAYFHFVENNDYKLTIFLLLILFFIIQLFLII
;
A
#
# COMPACT_ATOMS: atom_id res chain seq x y z
N MET A 1 -18.24 -56.81 28.29
CA MET A 1 -18.47 -55.35 28.21
C MET A 1 -18.51 -54.95 26.74
N ALA A 2 -19.67 -54.53 26.25
CA ALA A 2 -19.91 -54.24 24.83
C ALA A 2 -19.21 -52.93 24.42
N ARG A 3 -18.38 -52.95 23.37
CA ARG A 3 -17.85 -51.74 22.73
C ARG A 3 -18.94 -51.21 21.79
N THR A 4 -19.53 -50.08 22.15
CA THR A 4 -20.49 -49.33 21.32
C THR A 4 -19.81 -48.86 20.04
N THR A 5 -20.18 -49.42 18.90
CA THR A 5 -19.92 -48.85 17.57
C THR A 5 -20.77 -47.60 17.43
N LYS A 6 -20.17 -46.40 17.62
CA LYS A 6 -20.88 -45.13 17.38
C LYS A 6 -21.33 -45.04 15.93
N THR A 7 -22.61 -44.77 15.72
CA THR A 7 -23.17 -44.62 14.37
C THR A 7 -22.99 -43.18 13.88
N TYR A 8 -22.88 -42.99 12.56
CA TYR A 8 -22.76 -41.66 11.95
C TYR A 8 -23.92 -40.73 12.30
N LEU A 9 -25.16 -41.25 12.33
CA LEU A 9 -26.35 -40.48 12.67
C LEU A 9 -26.28 -39.94 14.11
N GLU A 10 -25.79 -40.74 15.06
CA GLU A 10 -25.57 -40.31 16.44
C GLU A 10 -24.53 -39.18 16.50
N SER A 11 -23.42 -39.34 15.76
CA SER A 11 -22.34 -38.33 15.74
C SER A 11 -22.80 -36.99 15.14
N ILE A 12 -23.65 -37.02 14.11
CA ILE A 12 -24.24 -35.81 13.51
C ILE A 12 -25.25 -35.16 14.44
N SER A 13 -26.08 -35.95 15.12
CA SER A 13 -27.05 -35.46 16.09
C SER A 13 -26.36 -34.78 17.29
N VAL A 14 -25.24 -35.32 17.77
CA VAL A 14 -24.44 -34.71 18.85
C VAL A 14 -23.90 -33.33 18.47
N LEU A 15 -23.54 -33.12 17.20
CA LEU A 15 -23.11 -31.81 16.70
C LEU A 15 -24.28 -30.89 16.31
N GLY A 16 -25.52 -31.37 16.40
CA GLY A 16 -26.71 -30.62 15.99
C GLY A 16 -26.79 -30.33 14.49
N LEU A 17 -26.21 -31.20 13.68
CA LEU A 17 -26.16 -31.05 12.22
C LEU A 17 -27.15 -32.00 11.54
N THR A 18 -27.38 -31.81 10.24
CA THR A 18 -28.18 -32.74 9.41
C THR A 18 -27.26 -33.71 8.65
N ALA A 19 -27.77 -34.89 8.30
CA ALA A 19 -27.04 -35.86 7.49
C ALA A 19 -26.56 -35.23 6.16
N GLY A 20 -25.27 -35.40 5.84
CA GLY A 20 -24.65 -34.78 4.66
C GLY A 20 -24.08 -33.37 4.87
N ALA A 21 -23.94 -32.92 6.13
CA ALA A 21 -23.22 -31.69 6.46
C ALA A 21 -21.78 -31.68 5.93
N SER A 22 -21.31 -30.53 5.46
CA SER A 22 -19.97 -30.38 4.93
C SER A 22 -18.91 -30.42 6.03
N LEU A 23 -17.67 -30.75 5.66
CA LEU A 23 -16.56 -30.76 6.61
C LEU A 23 -16.29 -29.38 7.24
N GLU A 24 -16.66 -28.29 6.56
CA GLU A 24 -16.59 -26.92 7.12
C GLU A 24 -17.68 -26.69 8.17
N GLU A 25 -18.91 -27.12 7.91
CA GLU A 25 -20.04 -27.05 8.86
C GLU A 25 -19.77 -27.91 10.10
N ILE A 26 -19.23 -29.12 9.92
CA ILE A 26 -18.80 -30.01 11.01
C ILE A 26 -17.75 -29.35 11.90
N LYS A 27 -16.75 -28.67 11.29
CA LYS A 27 -15.73 -27.92 12.03
C LYS A 27 -16.29 -26.69 12.74
N GLU A 28 -17.25 -26.01 12.15
CA GLU A 28 -17.87 -24.83 12.73
C GLU A 28 -18.76 -25.19 13.92
N ALA A 29 -19.61 -26.19 13.78
CA ALA A 29 -20.45 -26.72 14.86
C ALA A 29 -19.59 -27.23 16.04
N TYR A 30 -18.53 -27.99 15.74
CA TYR A 30 -17.57 -28.42 16.76
C TYR A 30 -16.95 -27.24 17.51
N ARG A 31 -16.46 -26.20 16.80
CA ARG A 31 -15.86 -25.02 17.44
C ARG A 31 -16.85 -24.30 18.36
N LYS A 32 -18.10 -24.18 17.94
CA LYS A 32 -19.17 -23.55 18.73
C LYS A 32 -19.48 -24.34 20.01
N LEU A 33 -19.67 -25.65 19.88
CA LEU A 33 -19.98 -26.55 21.00
C LEU A 33 -18.80 -26.74 21.94
N ALA A 34 -17.57 -26.86 21.41
CA ALA A 34 -16.35 -26.98 22.21
C ALA A 34 -16.11 -25.76 23.09
N LYS A 35 -16.41 -24.55 22.59
CA LYS A 35 -16.33 -23.32 23.39
C LYS A 35 -17.41 -23.26 24.48
N GLN A 36 -18.59 -23.80 24.21
CA GLN A 36 -19.72 -23.80 25.14
C GLN A 36 -19.57 -24.83 26.27
N TYR A 37 -19.00 -25.99 25.98
CA TYR A 37 -18.88 -27.11 26.93
C TYR A 37 -17.45 -27.36 27.43
N HIS A 38 -16.54 -26.39 27.30
CA HIS A 38 -15.16 -26.56 27.73
C HIS A 38 -15.06 -26.84 29.25
N PRO A 39 -14.30 -27.86 29.68
CA PRO A 39 -14.21 -28.25 31.10
C PRO A 39 -13.63 -27.14 32.00
N ASP A 40 -12.82 -26.23 31.44
CA ASP A 40 -12.30 -25.08 32.20
C ASP A 40 -13.38 -24.06 32.55
N VAL A 41 -14.47 -23.99 31.76
CA VAL A 41 -15.57 -23.03 31.98
C VAL A 41 -16.65 -23.63 32.88
N TYR A 42 -16.86 -24.96 32.85
CA TYR A 42 -17.86 -25.66 33.66
C TYR A 42 -17.27 -26.88 34.37
N LYS A 43 -16.90 -26.70 35.64
CA LYS A 43 -16.04 -27.64 36.38
C LYS A 43 -16.71 -28.91 36.95
N LEU A 44 -18.02 -29.14 36.83
CA LEU A 44 -18.67 -30.21 37.61
C LEU A 44 -19.62 -31.17 36.87
N ASP A 45 -20.02 -30.95 35.61
CA ASP A 45 -20.97 -31.89 34.95
C ASP A 45 -20.89 -31.97 33.41
N ASN A 46 -20.10 -31.10 32.75
CA ASN A 46 -20.06 -31.01 31.28
C ASN A 46 -18.88 -31.75 30.63
N GLY A 47 -18.00 -32.36 31.43
CA GLY A 47 -16.83 -33.08 30.94
C GLY A 47 -17.17 -34.28 30.06
N GLU A 48 -18.30 -34.95 30.32
CA GLU A 48 -18.78 -36.07 29.51
C GLU A 48 -19.33 -35.60 28.17
N LYS A 49 -20.11 -34.51 28.15
CA LYS A 49 -20.62 -33.88 26.91
C LYS A 49 -19.49 -33.41 26.02
N PHE A 50 -18.43 -32.82 26.59
CA PHE A 50 -17.27 -32.40 25.81
C PHE A 50 -16.53 -33.59 25.17
N LYS A 51 -16.37 -34.70 25.90
CA LYS A 51 -15.81 -35.95 25.36
C LYS A 51 -16.67 -36.51 24.24
N GLU A 52 -18.00 -36.44 24.37
CA GLU A 52 -18.94 -36.91 23.37
C GLU A 52 -18.88 -36.08 22.07
N ILE A 53 -18.92 -34.75 22.19
CA ILE A 53 -18.78 -33.78 21.08
C ILE A 53 -17.44 -33.99 20.35
N SER A 54 -16.35 -34.14 21.11
CA SER A 54 -15.02 -34.36 20.54
C SER A 54 -14.95 -35.70 19.81
N SER A 55 -15.48 -36.77 20.40
CA SER A 55 -15.54 -38.09 19.78
C SER A 55 -16.38 -38.10 18.50
N ALA A 56 -17.52 -37.41 18.48
CA ALA A 56 -18.37 -37.25 17.31
C ALA A 56 -17.64 -36.50 16.17
N TYR A 57 -16.94 -35.40 16.50
CA TYR A 57 -16.13 -34.67 15.53
C TYR A 57 -14.99 -35.53 14.95
N TYR A 58 -14.26 -36.28 15.77
CA TYR A 58 -13.18 -37.15 15.28
C TYR A 58 -13.71 -38.26 14.36
N PHE A 59 -14.86 -38.85 14.69
CA PHE A 59 -15.51 -39.85 13.86
C PHE A 59 -15.93 -39.26 12.50
N LEU A 60 -16.65 -38.14 12.50
CA LEU A 60 -17.12 -37.47 11.28
C LEU A 60 -15.99 -36.87 10.43
N LYS A 61 -14.88 -36.48 11.05
CA LYS A 61 -13.68 -36.06 10.32
C LYS A 61 -13.07 -37.21 9.51
N LYS A 62 -13.14 -38.44 10.02
CA LYS A 62 -12.64 -39.65 9.35
C LYS A 62 -13.67 -40.25 8.38
N HIS A 63 -14.96 -40.09 8.71
CA HIS A 63 -16.10 -40.57 7.94
C HIS A 63 -17.08 -39.41 7.67
N PRO A 64 -16.74 -38.47 6.76
CA PRO A 64 -17.59 -37.31 6.46
C PRO A 64 -18.87 -37.72 5.73
N ASP A 65 -18.84 -38.85 5.04
CA ASP A 65 -19.97 -39.39 4.31
C ASP A 65 -20.80 -40.33 5.21
N PRO A 66 -22.14 -40.31 5.08
CA PRO A 66 -23.01 -41.24 5.81
C PRO A 66 -22.66 -42.70 5.49
N PRO A 67 -22.67 -43.61 6.47
CA PRO A 67 -22.50 -45.04 6.26
C PRO A 67 -23.70 -45.56 5.46
N LEU A 68 -23.38 -46.35 4.44
CA LEU A 68 -24.38 -47.05 3.63
C LEU A 68 -24.82 -48.32 4.37
N GLU A 69 -25.53 -48.23 5.51
CA GLU A 69 -26.07 -49.46 6.12
C GLU A 69 -27.30 -49.26 7.02
N ASN A 70 -28.41 -49.85 6.56
CA ASN A 70 -29.59 -50.35 7.30
C ASN A 70 -30.77 -49.43 7.67
N GLU A 71 -31.05 -48.39 6.87
CA GLU A 71 -32.45 -48.15 6.49
C GLU A 71 -32.65 -48.85 5.14
N ALA A 72 -33.72 -49.61 4.98
CA ALA A 72 -33.99 -50.47 3.81
C ALA A 72 -33.38 -49.88 2.53
N TYR A 73 -32.38 -50.56 1.96
CA TYR A 73 -31.70 -50.16 0.73
C TYR A 73 -32.76 -49.99 -0.37
N THR A 74 -33.18 -48.75 -0.59
CA THR A 74 -34.06 -48.37 -1.69
C THR A 74 -33.19 -47.63 -2.70
N PRO A 75 -33.16 -48.06 -3.98
CA PRO A 75 -32.42 -47.36 -5.03
C PRO A 75 -32.71 -45.85 -5.08
N SER A 76 -33.90 -45.42 -4.65
CA SER A 76 -34.30 -44.02 -4.53
C SER A 76 -33.48 -43.20 -3.53
N ALA A 77 -33.08 -43.76 -2.38
CA ALA A 77 -32.34 -43.03 -1.34
C ALA A 77 -30.89 -42.73 -1.77
N VAL A 78 -30.24 -43.67 -2.48
CA VAL A 78 -28.89 -43.48 -3.03
C VAL A 78 -28.90 -42.44 -4.16
N THR A 79 -29.91 -42.50 -5.05
CA THR A 79 -30.06 -41.49 -6.11
C THR A 79 -30.29 -40.09 -5.55
N ASP A 80 -31.04 -39.96 -4.45
CA ASP A 80 -31.29 -38.69 -3.79
C ASP A 80 -30.01 -38.11 -3.15
N TYR A 81 -29.20 -38.92 -2.45
CA TYR A 81 -27.92 -38.47 -1.90
C TYR A 81 -26.93 -38.01 -2.98
N GLU A 82 -26.76 -38.79 -4.06
CA GLU A 82 -25.84 -38.43 -5.14
C GLU A 82 -26.27 -37.14 -5.85
N SER A 83 -27.58 -36.96 -6.04
CA SER A 83 -28.13 -35.76 -6.66
C SER A 83 -27.88 -34.51 -5.81
N ARG A 84 -28.12 -34.59 -4.48
CA ARG A 84 -27.82 -33.52 -3.52
C ARG A 84 -26.34 -33.18 -3.48
N ARG A 85 -25.44 -34.18 -3.50
CA ARG A 85 -23.99 -33.98 -3.55
C ARG A 85 -23.52 -33.30 -4.84
N LYS A 86 -24.06 -33.70 -6.00
CA LYS A 86 -23.79 -33.05 -7.29
C LYS A 86 -24.28 -31.61 -7.30
N ALA A 87 -25.51 -31.37 -6.83
CA ALA A 87 -26.10 -30.04 -6.71
C ALA A 87 -25.29 -29.12 -5.76
N TYR A 88 -24.83 -29.65 -4.62
CA TYR A 88 -23.98 -28.92 -3.69
C TYR A 88 -22.65 -28.51 -4.33
N LYS A 89 -21.95 -29.46 -4.98
CA LYS A 89 -20.69 -29.17 -5.70
C LYS A 89 -20.90 -28.15 -6.83
N ALA A 90 -22.01 -28.23 -7.56
CA ALA A 90 -22.36 -27.28 -8.61
C ALA A 90 -22.61 -25.87 -8.04
N ARG A 91 -23.34 -25.76 -6.93
CA ARG A 91 -23.56 -24.49 -6.22
C ARG A 91 -22.26 -23.88 -5.72
N GLN A 92 -21.36 -24.68 -5.16
CA GLN A 92 -20.04 -24.23 -4.71
C GLN A 92 -19.18 -23.74 -5.88
N ARG A 93 -19.17 -24.44 -7.01
CA ARG A 93 -18.49 -23.98 -8.24
C ARG A 93 -19.07 -22.67 -8.76
N LYS A 94 -20.40 -22.55 -8.80
CA LYS A 94 -21.09 -21.32 -9.24
C LYS A 94 -20.80 -20.15 -8.30
N LYS A 95 -20.79 -20.38 -6.98
CA LYS A 95 -20.43 -19.37 -5.98
C LYS A 95 -18.99 -18.89 -6.17
N LYS A 96 -18.03 -19.82 -6.26
CA LYS A 96 -16.61 -19.49 -6.53
C LYS A 96 -16.40 -18.77 -7.86
N ALA A 97 -17.11 -19.18 -8.91
CA ALA A 97 -17.05 -18.52 -10.21
C ALA A 97 -17.62 -17.10 -10.16
N ASN A 98 -18.74 -16.89 -9.47
CA ASN A 98 -19.32 -15.57 -9.26
C ASN A 98 -18.40 -14.67 -8.42
N GLU A 99 -17.81 -15.19 -7.34
CA GLU A 99 -16.82 -14.48 -6.52
C GLU A 99 -15.57 -14.12 -7.32
N ALA A 100 -15.08 -15.04 -8.16
CA ALA A 100 -13.94 -14.78 -9.04
C ALA A 100 -14.27 -13.71 -10.10
N ALA A 101 -15.47 -13.74 -10.68
CA ALA A 101 -15.93 -12.74 -11.64
C ALA A 101 -16.07 -11.35 -10.99
N GLN A 102 -16.64 -11.28 -9.78
CA GLN A 102 -16.73 -10.03 -9.02
C GLN A 102 -15.34 -9.45 -8.71
N LYS A 103 -14.39 -10.31 -8.27
CA LYS A 103 -13.00 -9.90 -8.05
C LYS A 103 -12.35 -9.39 -9.33
N ALA A 104 -12.51 -10.10 -10.46
CA ALA A 104 -11.94 -9.69 -11.73
C ALA A 104 -12.48 -8.31 -12.17
N GLN A 105 -13.79 -8.07 -12.06
CA GLN A 105 -14.38 -6.76 -12.36
C GLN A 105 -13.82 -5.66 -11.46
N MET A 106 -13.68 -5.94 -10.16
CA MET A 106 -13.07 -5.00 -9.21
C MET A 106 -11.62 -4.68 -9.58
N PHE A 107 -10.82 -5.68 -9.96
CA PHE A 107 -9.44 -5.48 -10.40
C PHE A 107 -9.36 -4.67 -11.68
N GLU A 108 -10.19 -4.96 -12.69
CA GLU A 108 -10.23 -4.17 -13.92
C GLU A 108 -10.55 -2.69 -13.65
N TRP A 109 -11.54 -2.42 -12.80
CA TRP A 109 -11.87 -1.06 -12.39
C TRP A 109 -10.71 -0.39 -11.65
N LEU A 110 -10.05 -1.10 -10.73
CA LEU A 110 -8.90 -0.60 -9.99
C LEU A 110 -7.75 -0.23 -10.94
N PHE A 111 -7.36 -1.13 -11.85
CA PHE A 111 -6.29 -0.88 -12.80
C PHE A 111 -6.64 0.24 -13.79
N ALA A 112 -7.91 0.42 -14.14
CA ALA A 112 -8.33 1.59 -14.90
C ALA A 112 -8.09 2.90 -14.14
N LYS A 113 -8.35 2.95 -12.83
CA LYS A 113 -8.02 4.11 -11.99
C LYS A 113 -6.52 4.33 -11.83
N VAL A 114 -5.76 3.26 -11.68
CA VAL A 114 -4.28 3.33 -11.66
C VAL A 114 -3.76 3.95 -12.96
N ARG A 115 -4.24 3.49 -14.13
CA ARG A 115 -3.86 4.06 -15.44
C ARG A 115 -4.17 5.55 -15.54
N LEU A 116 -5.34 5.98 -15.08
CA LEU A 116 -5.71 7.40 -15.04
C LEU A 116 -4.72 8.20 -14.19
N PHE A 117 -4.35 7.69 -13.01
CA PHE A 117 -3.42 8.38 -12.13
C PHE A 117 -2.00 8.46 -12.72
N VAL A 118 -1.54 7.39 -13.37
CA VAL A 118 -0.25 7.41 -14.11
C VAL A 118 -0.26 8.47 -15.21
N LEU A 119 -1.38 8.65 -15.93
CA LEU A 119 -1.54 9.74 -16.90
C LEU A 119 -1.45 11.13 -16.26
N VAL A 120 -2.04 11.32 -15.07
CA VAL A 120 -1.91 12.58 -14.32
C VAL A 120 -0.46 12.84 -13.95
N ILE A 121 0.26 11.84 -13.43
CA ILE A 121 1.69 11.95 -13.13
C ILE A 121 2.49 12.30 -14.40
N PHE A 122 2.16 11.70 -15.54
CA PHE A 122 2.80 11.99 -16.81
C PHE A 122 2.60 13.44 -17.25
N ILE A 123 1.36 13.95 -17.18
CA ILE A 123 1.05 15.35 -17.51
C ILE A 123 1.79 16.30 -16.58
N PHE A 124 1.79 16.01 -15.27
CA PHE A 124 2.52 16.81 -14.28
C PHE A 124 4.03 16.83 -14.56
N ASN A 125 4.64 15.68 -14.84
CA ASN A 125 6.06 15.61 -15.18
C ASN A 125 6.38 16.29 -16.52
N SER A 126 5.44 16.25 -17.48
CA SER A 126 5.58 16.99 -18.73
C SER A 126 5.54 18.51 -18.49
N LEU A 127 4.68 18.98 -17.60
CA LEU A 127 4.61 20.40 -17.21
C LEU A 127 5.89 20.84 -16.49
N LEU A 128 6.41 20.01 -15.57
CA LEU A 128 7.69 20.24 -14.93
C LEU A 128 8.85 20.28 -15.91
N ALA A 129 8.86 19.37 -16.89
CA ALA A 129 9.85 19.36 -17.95
C ALA A 129 9.79 20.66 -18.77
N VAL A 130 8.59 21.12 -19.13
CA VAL A 130 8.41 22.39 -19.84
C VAL A 130 8.91 23.56 -19.00
N ASP A 131 8.56 23.65 -17.71
CA ASP A 131 9.07 24.74 -16.86
C ASP A 131 10.59 24.71 -16.73
N TYR A 132 11.18 23.53 -16.62
CA TYR A 132 12.62 23.34 -16.57
C TYR A 132 13.35 23.86 -17.83
N PHE A 133 12.72 23.75 -19.00
CA PHE A 133 13.30 24.25 -20.26
C PHE A 133 12.94 25.70 -20.57
N LEU A 134 12.00 26.30 -19.84
CA LEU A 134 11.63 27.70 -20.05
C LEU A 134 12.71 28.62 -19.49
N PRO A 135 12.96 29.77 -20.15
CA PRO A 135 13.92 30.74 -19.65
C PRO A 135 13.41 31.38 -18.37
N LEU A 136 14.30 31.50 -17.39
CA LEU A 136 14.08 32.17 -16.11
C LEU A 136 13.57 33.59 -16.32
N VAL A 137 12.68 34.01 -15.42
CA VAL A 137 12.24 35.41 -15.31
C VAL A 137 13.14 36.08 -14.30
N PHE A 138 13.73 37.19 -14.70
CA PHE A 138 14.61 37.98 -13.86
C PHE A 138 13.86 39.19 -13.33
N GLU A 139 13.91 39.37 -12.01
CA GLU A 139 13.31 40.50 -11.32
C GLU A 139 14.25 41.05 -10.25
N GLU A 140 14.11 42.33 -9.95
CA GLU A 140 14.88 42.99 -8.91
C GLU A 140 14.19 42.77 -7.56
N VAL A 141 14.96 42.31 -6.57
CA VAL A 141 14.47 41.97 -5.24
C VAL A 141 15.38 42.51 -4.15
N HIS A 142 14.78 42.80 -3.01
CA HIS A 142 15.49 43.14 -1.77
C HIS A 142 15.33 42.03 -0.73
N VAL A 143 16.39 41.80 0.05
CA VAL A 143 16.32 40.90 1.21
C VAL A 143 15.64 41.63 2.36
N LEU A 144 14.48 41.14 2.79
CA LEU A 144 13.75 41.70 3.92
C LEU A 144 14.29 41.19 5.25
N GLN A 145 14.50 39.87 5.34
CA GLN A 145 14.91 39.18 6.55
C GLN A 145 15.80 37.99 6.23
N MET A 146 16.72 37.66 7.14
CA MET A 146 17.56 36.45 7.03
C MET A 146 17.39 35.57 8.26
N HIS A 147 16.91 34.35 8.03
CA HIS A 147 16.86 33.31 9.04
C HIS A 147 18.12 32.44 8.99
N THR A 148 18.68 32.13 10.16
CA THR A 148 19.86 31.25 10.26
C THR A 148 19.49 29.97 10.99
N THR A 149 19.66 28.83 10.32
CA THR A 149 19.43 27.52 10.91
C THR A 149 20.75 26.79 11.08
N LYS A 150 21.02 26.34 12.31
CA LYS A 150 22.21 25.53 12.60
C LYS A 150 22.00 24.10 12.13
N ILE A 151 22.81 23.64 11.20
CA ILE A 151 22.81 22.25 10.74
C ILE A 151 23.76 21.45 11.64
N MET A 152 23.21 20.57 12.49
CA MET A 152 24.02 19.62 13.25
C MET A 152 24.44 18.46 12.35
N ASN A 153 25.57 18.60 11.66
CA ASN A 153 26.18 17.49 10.94
C ASN A 153 26.93 16.59 11.93
N ARG A 154 26.38 15.39 12.21
CA ARG A 154 27.14 14.28 12.84
C ARG A 154 28.09 13.69 11.80
N HIS A 155 29.19 14.36 11.51
CA HIS A 155 30.30 13.78 10.75
C HIS A 155 31.51 13.61 11.66
N GLY A 156 31.99 12.36 11.78
CA GLY A 156 33.31 12.00 12.29
C GLY A 156 33.39 11.66 13.78
N ALA A 157 33.24 10.38 14.10
CA ALA A 157 33.59 9.82 15.41
C ALA A 157 35.11 9.66 15.64
N ASN A 158 35.97 10.31 14.85
CA ASN A 158 37.42 10.05 14.89
C ASN A 158 38.34 11.26 14.70
N ASP A 159 37.80 12.46 14.47
CA ASP A 159 38.57 13.70 14.52
C ASP A 159 37.72 14.71 15.29
N GLY A 160 38.20 15.18 16.44
CA GLY A 160 37.45 16.01 17.39
C GLY A 160 37.02 17.39 16.87
N SER A 161 37.09 17.62 15.56
CA SER A 161 36.70 18.86 14.89
C SER A 161 35.23 18.83 14.47
N SER A 162 34.33 19.11 15.40
CA SER A 162 32.92 19.38 15.07
C SER A 162 32.80 20.70 14.30
N ARG A 163 32.84 20.64 12.96
CA ARG A 163 32.60 21.80 12.09
C ARG A 163 31.10 22.15 12.15
N LYS A 164 30.78 23.32 12.71
CA LYS A 164 29.40 23.82 12.75
C LYS A 164 29.03 24.34 11.36
N ASP A 165 28.10 23.67 10.68
CA ASP A 165 27.54 24.15 9.42
C ASP A 165 26.26 24.93 9.69
N TYR A 166 26.06 26.02 8.95
CA TYR A 166 24.89 26.88 9.04
C TYR A 166 24.23 26.96 7.66
N SER A 167 22.90 26.88 7.64
CA SER A 167 22.06 27.22 6.50
C SER A 167 21.47 28.60 6.72
N TYR A 168 21.46 29.41 5.67
CA TYR A 168 20.86 30.73 5.68
C TYR A 168 19.67 30.73 4.73
N GLU A 169 18.58 31.35 5.14
CA GLU A 169 17.37 31.51 4.34
C GLU A 169 16.99 32.99 4.34
N ALA A 170 17.01 33.62 3.17
CA ALA A 170 16.54 34.99 3.01
C ALA A 170 15.09 34.99 2.57
N GLU A 171 14.28 35.85 3.18
CA GLU A 171 12.96 36.23 2.72
C GLU A 171 13.09 37.47 1.83
N LEU A 172 12.59 37.36 0.61
CA LEU A 172 12.64 38.41 -0.41
C LEU A 172 11.34 39.22 -0.39
N ASP A 173 11.40 40.47 -0.87
CA ASP A 173 10.26 41.39 -0.93
C ASP A 173 9.08 40.93 -1.79
N ASN A 174 9.34 40.07 -2.77
CA ASN A 174 8.32 39.39 -3.57
C ASN A 174 7.64 38.19 -2.86
N GLY A 175 8.02 37.91 -1.61
CA GLY A 175 7.47 36.82 -0.79
C GLY A 175 8.10 35.45 -1.05
N LEU A 176 9.14 35.35 -1.90
CA LEU A 176 9.89 34.11 -2.11
C LEU A 176 11.01 33.97 -1.08
N THR A 177 11.41 32.72 -0.79
CA THR A 177 12.57 32.46 0.05
C THR A 177 13.74 31.92 -0.77
N PHE A 178 14.96 32.27 -0.38
CA PHE A 178 16.19 31.81 -1.02
C PHE A 178 17.16 31.26 0.01
N LYS A 179 17.66 30.04 -0.22
CA LYS A 179 18.56 29.35 0.72
C LYS A 179 20.01 29.41 0.24
N PHE A 180 20.92 29.76 1.16
CA PHE A 180 22.36 29.93 0.92
C PHE A 180 23.23 29.03 1.82
N LYS A 181 24.40 28.64 1.30
CA LYS A 181 25.53 28.20 2.14
C LYS A 181 26.26 29.42 2.68
N GLN A 182 26.90 29.29 3.85
CA GLN A 182 27.81 30.31 4.39
C GLN A 182 28.82 30.85 3.35
N ARG A 183 29.40 29.96 2.53
CA ARG A 183 30.41 30.33 1.53
C ARG A 183 29.85 31.15 0.36
N GLU A 184 28.55 31.07 0.13
CA GLU A 184 27.86 31.78 -0.96
C GLU A 184 27.39 33.14 -0.47
N LEU A 185 26.95 33.24 0.78
CA LEU A 185 26.59 34.51 1.43
C LEU A 185 27.75 35.52 1.38
N ASN A 186 28.99 35.07 1.64
CA ASN A 186 30.16 35.95 1.61
C ASN A 186 30.51 36.51 0.22
N LYS A 187 29.81 36.08 -0.84
CA LYS A 187 30.08 36.49 -2.22
C LYS A 187 29.04 37.47 -2.78
N ILE A 188 27.96 37.72 -2.05
CA ILE A 188 26.86 38.58 -2.49
C ILE A 188 26.71 39.69 -1.46
N ASP A 189 26.55 40.92 -1.94
CA ASP A 189 26.11 42.03 -1.09
C ASP A 189 24.58 41.98 -0.93
N ILE A 190 24.13 41.58 0.26
CA ILE A 190 22.71 41.42 0.61
C ILE A 190 22.02 42.73 0.99
N ASP A 191 22.79 43.80 1.23
CA ASP A 191 22.23 45.12 1.56
C ASP A 191 21.81 45.89 0.30
N GLU A 192 22.27 45.47 -0.89
CA GLU A 192 21.92 46.03 -2.18
C GLU A 192 20.76 45.27 -2.87
N SER A 193 20.21 45.87 -3.93
CA SER A 193 19.22 45.21 -4.78
C SER A 193 19.85 44.03 -5.54
N LEU A 194 19.24 42.85 -5.44
CA LEU A 194 19.68 41.64 -6.14
C LEU A 194 18.79 41.33 -7.34
N ILE A 195 19.33 40.61 -8.33
CA ILE A 195 18.54 40.07 -9.44
C ILE A 195 18.17 38.63 -9.13
N LEU A 196 16.89 38.35 -8.92
CA LEU A 196 16.35 37.01 -8.76
C LEU A 196 15.97 36.42 -10.11
N GLY A 197 16.53 35.26 -10.43
CA GLY A 197 16.03 34.38 -11.49
C GLY A 197 15.07 33.36 -10.90
N ARG A 198 13.80 33.41 -11.31
CA ARG A 198 12.76 32.46 -10.89
C ARG A 198 12.13 31.70 -12.05
N SER A 199 11.59 30.53 -11.74
CA SER A 199 10.87 29.69 -12.70
C SER A 199 9.52 30.31 -13.09
N ARG A 200 9.04 30.03 -14.31
CA ARG A 200 7.87 30.72 -14.87
C ARG A 200 6.56 30.18 -14.34
N ILE A 201 6.44 28.86 -14.28
CA ILE A 201 5.19 28.16 -13.97
C ILE A 201 5.06 27.94 -12.48
N PHE A 202 6.14 27.52 -11.82
CA PHE A 202 6.13 27.19 -10.39
C PHE A 202 6.59 28.35 -9.49
N ASN A 203 7.02 29.48 -10.06
CA ASN A 203 7.42 30.68 -9.32
C ASN A 203 8.56 30.43 -8.32
N GLU A 204 9.42 29.47 -8.61
CA GLU A 204 10.48 29.03 -7.70
C GLU A 204 11.74 29.86 -7.84
N ALA A 205 12.34 30.27 -6.73
CA ALA A 205 13.58 31.03 -6.70
C ALA A 205 14.78 30.13 -7.03
N GLU A 206 15.39 30.30 -8.22
CA GLU A 206 16.45 29.41 -8.69
C GLU A 206 17.86 29.96 -8.48
N LEU A 207 18.06 31.24 -8.79
CA LEU A 207 19.36 31.88 -8.66
C LEU A 207 19.21 33.34 -8.25
N LEU A 208 20.22 33.84 -7.54
CA LEU A 208 20.40 35.24 -7.24
C LEU A 208 21.69 35.72 -7.88
N GLN A 209 21.62 36.90 -8.50
CA GLN A 209 22.76 37.55 -9.12
C GLN A 209 22.97 38.93 -8.51
N ASP A 210 24.21 39.19 -8.13
CA ASP A 210 24.67 40.52 -7.74
C ASP A 210 24.79 41.40 -8.99
N LYS A 211 24.15 42.59 -8.96
CA LYS A 211 24.16 43.57 -10.06
C LYS A 211 25.56 44.06 -10.39
N ASN A 212 26.38 44.26 -9.37
CA ASN A 212 27.68 44.92 -9.46
C ASN A 212 28.80 43.90 -9.69
N ALA A 213 28.75 42.78 -8.98
CA ALA A 213 29.82 41.79 -9.01
C ALA A 213 29.68 40.73 -10.14
N LYS A 214 28.53 40.65 -10.83
CA LYS A 214 28.19 39.56 -11.77
C LYS A 214 28.38 38.17 -11.15
N ILE A 215 28.21 38.05 -9.83
CA ILE A 215 28.30 36.78 -9.13
C ILE A 215 26.91 36.16 -9.11
N THR A 216 26.82 34.89 -9.52
CA THR A 216 25.58 34.12 -9.50
C THR A 216 25.66 33.05 -8.42
N VAL A 217 24.71 33.07 -7.50
CA VAL A 217 24.49 32.02 -6.49
C VAL A 217 23.21 31.29 -6.83
N TYR A 218 23.25 29.97 -6.73
CA TYR A 218 22.10 29.12 -7.01
C TYR A 218 21.47 28.67 -5.70
N ASN A 219 20.14 28.55 -5.70
CA ASN A 219 19.41 28.07 -4.56
C ASN A 219 19.87 26.65 -4.22
N GLN A 220 20.26 26.47 -2.96
CA GLN A 220 20.76 25.21 -2.41
C GLN A 220 19.78 24.05 -2.61
N TYR A 221 18.51 24.36 -2.39
CA TYR A 221 17.38 23.45 -2.46
C TYR A 221 16.51 23.77 -3.68
N GLY A 222 17.09 24.44 -4.68
CA GLY A 222 16.40 24.73 -5.94
C GLY A 222 15.82 23.43 -6.50
N VAL A 223 14.49 23.40 -6.56
CA VAL A 223 13.66 22.25 -6.93
C VAL A 223 14.19 21.56 -8.20
N PHE A 224 14.63 22.38 -9.15
CA PHE A 224 15.10 21.96 -10.46
C PHE A 224 16.46 21.25 -10.49
N ARG A 225 17.32 21.41 -9.47
CA ARG A 225 18.56 20.60 -9.36
C ARG A 225 18.26 19.12 -9.14
N ILE A 226 17.27 18.83 -8.31
CA ILE A 226 16.87 17.44 -8.01
C ILE A 226 16.00 16.91 -9.15
N PHE A 227 15.14 17.76 -9.73
CA PHE A 227 14.24 17.37 -10.82
C PHE A 227 14.96 17.03 -12.11
N GLY A 228 16.15 17.58 -12.38
CA GLY A 228 16.97 17.18 -13.53
C GLY A 228 17.21 15.66 -13.63
N LEU A 229 17.23 14.95 -12.49
CA LEU A 229 17.28 13.48 -12.46
C LEU A 229 15.89 12.85 -12.27
N LEU A 230 15.04 13.46 -11.46
CA LEU A 230 13.74 12.89 -11.11
C LEU A 230 12.73 12.88 -12.28
N ILE A 231 12.73 13.92 -13.12
CA ILE A 231 11.85 14.02 -14.30
C ILE A 231 12.16 12.93 -15.34
N PRO A 232 13.40 12.74 -15.81
CA PRO A 232 13.68 11.67 -16.77
C PRO A 232 13.47 10.28 -16.17
N ALA A 233 13.76 10.09 -14.87
CA ALA A 233 13.49 8.84 -14.19
C ALA A 233 11.99 8.51 -14.10
N SER A 234 11.15 9.48 -13.73
CA SER A 234 9.69 9.31 -13.66
C SER A 234 9.10 9.05 -15.06
N LEU A 235 9.51 9.79 -16.08
CA LEU A 235 9.06 9.59 -17.46
C LEU A 235 9.46 8.21 -17.98
N SER A 236 10.69 7.75 -17.69
CA SER A 236 11.14 6.40 -18.04
C SER A 236 10.27 5.31 -17.40
N LEU A 237 9.86 5.50 -16.14
CA LEU A 237 8.97 4.59 -15.43
C LEU A 237 7.55 4.60 -15.98
N VAL A 238 7.03 5.76 -16.39
CA VAL A 238 5.74 5.85 -17.09
C VAL A 238 5.79 5.06 -18.41
N ILE A 239 6.86 5.22 -19.18
CA ILE A 239 7.05 4.47 -20.42
C ILE A 239 7.13 2.96 -20.12
N ALA A 240 7.91 2.57 -19.11
CA ALA A 240 8.01 1.18 -18.66
C ALA A 240 6.64 0.60 -18.28
N TYR A 241 5.82 1.35 -17.55
CA TYR A 241 4.48 0.95 -17.13
C TYR A 241 3.56 0.63 -18.32
N PHE A 242 3.60 1.43 -19.40
CA PHE A 242 2.73 1.25 -20.56
C PHE A 242 3.27 0.26 -21.59
N HIS A 243 4.59 0.19 -21.81
CA HIS A 243 5.17 -0.51 -22.95
C HIS A 243 5.98 -1.77 -22.61
N PHE A 244 6.54 -1.87 -21.40
CA PHE A 244 7.49 -2.94 -21.08
C PHE A 244 6.94 -3.95 -20.08
N VAL A 245 5.91 -3.58 -19.32
CA VAL A 245 5.36 -4.44 -18.26
C VAL A 245 3.98 -4.92 -18.63
N GLU A 246 3.85 -6.23 -18.83
CA GLU A 246 2.55 -6.88 -19.03
C GLU A 246 1.95 -7.39 -17.71
N ASN A 247 2.79 -7.89 -16.80
CA ASN A 247 2.36 -8.45 -15.51
C ASN A 247 1.82 -7.37 -14.55
N ASN A 248 0.64 -7.63 -14.01
CA ASN A 248 -0.07 -6.75 -13.06
C ASN A 248 0.72 -6.47 -11.78
N ASP A 249 1.50 -7.42 -11.27
CA ASP A 249 2.28 -7.23 -10.04
C ASP A 249 3.36 -6.17 -10.23
N TYR A 250 4.12 -6.27 -11.34
CA TYR A 250 5.14 -5.27 -11.68
C TYR A 250 4.53 -3.91 -12.01
N LYS A 251 3.32 -3.87 -12.63
CA LYS A 251 2.58 -2.60 -12.84
C LYS A 251 2.28 -1.90 -11.53
N LEU A 252 1.86 -2.65 -10.50
CA LEU A 252 1.62 -2.09 -9.17
C LEU A 252 2.92 -1.60 -8.53
N THR A 253 4.02 -2.33 -8.65
CA THR A 253 5.33 -1.88 -8.13
C THR A 253 5.78 -0.57 -8.76
N ILE A 254 5.72 -0.47 -10.10
CA ILE A 254 6.05 0.77 -10.81
C ILE A 254 5.12 1.90 -10.39
N PHE A 255 3.82 1.63 -10.27
CA PHE A 255 2.85 2.62 -9.82
C PHE A 255 3.16 3.17 -8.42
N LEU A 256 3.52 2.31 -7.46
CA LEU A 256 3.91 2.75 -6.12
C LEU A 256 5.18 3.60 -6.14
N LEU A 257 6.15 3.24 -6.98
CA LEU A 257 7.38 4.00 -7.15
C LEU A 257 7.13 5.36 -7.82
N LEU A 258 6.20 5.42 -8.79
CA LEU A 258 5.73 6.68 -9.39
C LEU A 258 5.04 7.58 -8.37
N ILE A 259 4.21 7.02 -7.48
CA ILE A 259 3.60 7.77 -6.37
C ILE A 259 4.68 8.33 -5.45
N LEU A 260 5.66 7.52 -5.07
CA LEU A 260 6.76 7.98 -4.21
C LEU A 260 7.49 9.17 -4.84
N PHE A 261 7.82 9.08 -6.14
CA PHE A 261 8.48 10.17 -6.85
C PHE A 261 7.60 11.41 -6.92
N PHE A 262 6.30 11.24 -7.18
CA PHE A 262 5.35 12.33 -7.21
C PHE A 262 5.23 13.06 -5.85
N ILE A 263 5.20 12.31 -4.74
CA ILE A 263 5.18 12.90 -3.39
C ILE A 263 6.48 13.66 -3.10
N ILE A 264 7.63 13.10 -3.47
CA ILE A 264 8.93 13.78 -3.33
C ILE A 264 8.93 15.08 -4.16
N GLN A 265 8.38 15.06 -5.38
CA GLN A 265 8.25 16.25 -6.21
C GLN A 265 7.36 17.31 -5.57
N LEU A 266 6.20 16.94 -5.05
CA LEU A 266 5.31 17.87 -4.36
C LEU A 266 5.97 18.47 -3.11
N PHE A 267 6.68 17.66 -2.31
CA PHE A 267 7.37 18.16 -1.13
C PHE A 267 8.51 19.14 -1.46
N LEU A 268 9.12 19.01 -2.65
CA LEU A 268 10.18 19.91 -3.06
C LEU A 268 9.65 21.24 -3.64
N ILE A 269 8.40 21.28 -4.10
CA ILE A 269 7.74 22.49 -4.65
C ILE A 269 7.03 23.31 -3.55
N ILE A 270 6.75 22.71 -2.38
CA ILE A 270 6.05 23.36 -1.26
C ILE A 270 7.06 23.82 -0.22
#